data_AF-A0A350UNM5-F1
#
_entry.id   AF-A0A350UNM5-F1
#
_cell.length_a   1.000
_cell.length_b   1.000
_cell.length_c   1.000
_cell.angle_alpha   90.00
_cell.angle_beta   90.00
_cell.angle_gamma   90.00
#
_symmetry.space_group_name_H-M   'P 1'
#
loop_
_entity.id
_entity.type
_entity.pdbx_description
1 polymer ?
#
loop_
_entity_poly.entity_id
_entity_poly.type
_entity_poly.pdbx_seq_one_letter_code
_entity_poly.pdbx_strand_id
1 'polypeptide(L)'
;MNPDELREAIEAAFDFRGDARLTLRSGEVVEGYLFDRRLGATLEESFVRIIPKTAPVKRSIACSEIAALELDGRDPAAGKSWEAWVRKYWEKKAAGETNIALHPEALD
;
A
#
# COMPACT_ATOMS: atom_id res chain seq x y z
N MET A 1 -3.37 -1.66 15.17
CA MET A 1 -2.26 -1.80 14.21
C MET A 1 -1.02 -1.24 14.86
N ASN A 2 0.01 -2.07 14.98
CA ASN A 2 1.31 -1.64 15.49
C ASN A 2 2.07 -0.86 14.41
N PRO A 3 3.04 0.00 14.77
CA PRO A 3 3.78 0.80 13.80
C PRO A 3 4.49 0.00 12.71
N ASP A 4 5.02 -1.18 13.04
CA ASP A 4 5.72 -2.03 12.08
C ASP A 4 4.74 -2.67 11.08
N GLU A 5 3.59 -3.17 11.56
CA GLU A 5 2.52 -3.68 10.68
C GLU A 5 2.02 -2.61 9.71
N LEU A 6 1.91 -1.34 10.17
CA LEU A 6 1.49 -0.24 9.31
C LEU A 6 2.54 0.04 8.22
N ARG A 7 3.83 0.03 8.56
CA ARG A 7 4.90 0.21 7.57
C ARG A 7 4.86 -0.89 6.53
N GLU A 8 4.70 -2.14 6.95
CA GLU A 8 4.58 -3.28 6.05
C GLU A 8 3.34 -3.18 5.15
N ALA A 9 2.21 -2.75 5.69
CA ALA A 9 0.99 -2.53 4.91
C ALA A 9 1.18 -1.41 3.87
N ILE A 10 1.88 -0.34 4.21
CA ILE A 10 2.20 0.76 3.28
C ILE A 10 3.14 0.30 2.16
N GLU A 11 4.15 -0.50 2.50
CA GLU A 11 5.07 -1.11 1.53
C GLU A 11 4.29 -2.00 0.55
N ALA A 12 3.48 -2.91 1.07
CA ALA A 12 2.64 -3.79 0.27
C ALA A 12 1.67 -3.01 -0.63
N ALA A 13 1.05 -1.95 -0.10
CA ALA A 13 0.14 -1.10 -0.86
C ALA A 13 0.82 -0.38 -2.01
N PHE A 14 2.04 0.08 -1.79
CA PHE A 14 2.85 0.72 -2.82
C PHE A 14 3.29 -0.29 -3.90
N ASP A 15 3.67 -1.51 -3.51
CA ASP A 15 4.11 -2.57 -4.43
C ASP A 15 2.95 -3.16 -5.25
N PHE A 16 1.73 -3.18 -4.70
CA PHE A 16 0.54 -3.67 -5.39
C PHE A 16 0.20 -2.86 -6.66
N ARG A 17 0.65 -1.60 -6.74
CA ARG A 17 0.39 -0.70 -7.88
C ARG A 17 -1.09 -0.61 -8.28
N GLY A 18 -1.98 -0.79 -7.31
CA GLY A 18 -3.43 -0.65 -7.45
C GLY A 18 -4.00 0.40 -6.51
N ASP A 19 -5.33 0.46 -6.43
CA ASP A 19 -6.00 1.35 -5.48
C ASP A 19 -5.92 0.81 -4.05
N ALA A 20 -5.64 1.73 -3.13
CA ALA A 20 -5.66 1.51 -1.70
C ALA A 20 -6.81 2.27 -1.06
N ARG A 21 -7.34 1.72 0.02
CA ARG A 21 -8.32 2.31 0.93
C ARG A 21 -7.63 2.59 2.25
N LEU A 22 -7.51 3.87 2.58
CA LEU A 22 -6.93 4.36 3.83
C LEU A 22 -8.05 4.81 4.74
N THR A 23 -8.12 4.22 5.94
CA THR A 23 -9.00 4.72 7.01
C THR A 23 -8.17 5.57 7.95
N LEU A 24 -8.51 6.85 8.07
CA LEU A 24 -7.84 7.79 8.95
C LEU A 24 -8.41 7.71 10.37
N ARG A 25 -7.61 8.13 11.36
CA ARG A 25 -8.03 8.22 12.77
C ARG A 25 -9.19 9.18 13.00
N SER A 26 -9.38 10.14 12.09
CA SER A 26 -10.56 11.02 12.08
C SER A 26 -11.85 10.27 11.70
N GLY A 27 -11.77 9.05 11.19
CA GLY A 27 -12.87 8.29 10.60
C GLY A 27 -13.04 8.53 9.09
N GLU A 28 -12.27 9.44 8.50
CA GLU A 28 -12.27 9.67 7.05
C GLU A 28 -11.73 8.42 6.31
N VAL A 29 -12.38 8.04 5.21
CA VAL A 29 -11.91 6.98 4.32
C VAL A 29 -11.46 7.59 3.00
N VAL A 30 -10.21 7.34 2.62
CA VAL A 30 -9.62 7.82 1.37
C VAL A 30 -9.30 6.62 0.49
N GLU A 31 -10.02 6.49 -0.62
CA GLU A 31 -9.79 5.46 -1.62
C GLU A 31 -9.11 6.05 -2.85
N GLY A 32 -8.05 5.42 -3.34
CA GLY A 32 -7.33 5.88 -4.53
C GLY A 32 -5.96 5.27 -4.72
N TYR A 33 -5.25 5.75 -5.73
CA TYR A 33 -3.97 5.20 -6.14
C TYR A 33 -2.84 5.77 -5.27
N LEU A 34 -2.13 4.90 -4.55
CA LEU A 34 -0.95 5.25 -3.76
C LEU A 34 0.27 5.26 -4.67
N PHE A 35 0.83 6.44 -4.93
CA PHE A 35 1.89 6.63 -5.94
C PHE A 35 3.25 7.01 -5.36
N ASP A 36 3.31 7.35 -4.08
CA ASP A 36 4.53 7.75 -3.39
C ASP A 36 4.39 7.48 -1.89
N ARG A 37 5.50 7.18 -1.23
CA ARG A 37 5.60 7.00 0.22
C ARG A 37 6.97 7.45 0.70
N ARG A 38 6.99 8.13 1.83
CA ARG A 38 8.23 8.46 2.55
C ARG A 38 8.14 7.83 3.93
N LEU A 39 9.10 6.97 4.25
CA LEU A 39 9.25 6.39 5.58
C LEU A 39 10.39 7.10 6.31
N GLY A 40 10.06 7.78 7.40
CA GLY A 40 11.00 8.40 8.33
C GLY A 40 11.30 7.50 9.53
N ALA A 41 12.02 8.03 10.53
CA ALA A 41 12.34 7.27 11.74
C ALA A 41 11.06 6.95 12.56
N THR A 42 10.10 7.87 12.54
CA THR A 42 8.81 7.73 13.22
C THR A 42 7.63 7.73 12.24
N LEU A 43 6.43 7.41 12.74
CA LEU A 43 5.20 7.51 11.94
C LEU A 43 4.82 8.97 11.65
N GLU A 44 5.18 9.92 12.53
CA GLU A 44 4.96 11.35 12.27
C GLU A 44 5.86 11.89 11.15
N GLU A 45 7.07 11.34 11.02
CA GLU A 45 7.99 11.67 9.92
C GLU A 45 7.71 10.90 8.63
N SER A 46 6.74 9.98 8.67
CA SER A 46 6.34 9.15 7.55
C SER A 46 5.04 9.64 6.93
N PHE A 47 4.91 9.60 5.61
CA PHE A 47 3.67 9.90 4.92
C PHE A 47 3.51 9.08 3.64
N VAL A 48 2.27 8.92 3.21
CA VAL A 48 1.91 8.37 1.90
C VAL A 48 1.28 9.46 1.05
N ARG A 49 1.39 9.34 -0.28
CA ARG A 49 0.66 10.18 -1.21
C ARG A 49 -0.28 9.34 -2.06
N ILE A 50 -1.52 9.79 -2.07
CA ILE A 50 -2.63 9.12 -2.75
C ILE A 50 -3.31 10.10 -3.70
N ILE A 51 -3.74 9.63 -4.87
CA ILE A 51 -4.67 10.35 -5.74
C ILE A 51 -6.05 9.73 -5.51
N PRO A 52 -6.96 10.40 -4.77
CA PRO A 52 -8.28 9.85 -4.48
C PRO A 52 -9.07 9.59 -5.75
N LYS A 53 -9.90 8.54 -5.77
CA LYS A 53 -10.85 8.29 -6.87
C LYS A 53 -11.89 9.39 -7.00
N THR A 54 -12.23 10.02 -5.88
CA THR A 54 -13.26 11.04 -5.79
C THR A 54 -12.79 12.41 -6.27
N ALA A 55 -11.48 12.64 -6.39
CA ALA A 55 -10.93 13.92 -6.80
C ALA A 55 -9.54 13.77 -7.45
N PRO A 56 -9.26 14.46 -8.57
CA PRO A 56 -7.96 14.38 -9.25
C PRO A 56 -6.85 15.16 -8.53
N VAL A 57 -6.97 15.38 -7.22
CA VAL A 57 -6.03 16.16 -6.42
C VAL A 57 -5.26 15.23 -5.50
N LYS A 58 -3.93 15.23 -5.64
CA LYS A 58 -3.06 14.46 -4.74
C LYS A 58 -3.25 14.89 -3.28
N ARG A 59 -3.27 13.92 -2.37
CA ARG A 59 -3.25 14.14 -0.92
C ARG A 59 -2.01 13.50 -0.33
N SER A 60 -1.35 14.23 0.57
CA SER A 60 -0.32 13.68 1.45
C SER A 60 -0.98 13.37 2.79
N ILE A 61 -0.81 12.14 3.27
CA ILE A 61 -1.43 11.65 4.51
C ILE A 61 -0.31 11.15 5.41
N ALA A 62 -0.19 11.70 6.62
CA ALA A 62 0.81 11.27 7.59
C ALA A 62 0.48 9.84 8.06
N CYS A 63 1.49 8.99 8.21
CA CYS A 63 1.26 7.62 8.65
C CYS A 63 0.70 7.58 10.08
N SER A 64 1.02 8.57 10.91
CA SER A 64 0.43 8.74 12.23
C SER A 64 -1.09 8.95 12.20
N GLU A 65 -1.65 9.47 11.09
CA GLU A 65 -3.10 9.66 10.92
C GLU A 65 -3.80 8.41 10.39
N ILE A 66 -3.08 7.40 9.91
CA ILE A 66 -3.67 6.17 9.36
C ILE A 66 -4.03 5.24 10.52
N ALA A 67 -5.32 4.87 10.58
CA ALA A 67 -5.85 3.89 11.52
C ALA A 67 -5.87 2.48 10.92
N ALA A 68 -6.18 2.37 9.63
CA ALA A 68 -6.16 1.12 8.88
C ALA A 68 -5.83 1.36 7.40
N LEU A 69 -5.26 0.34 6.75
CA LEU A 69 -4.99 0.31 5.32
C LEU A 69 -5.54 -1.00 4.76
N GLU A 70 -6.30 -0.91 3.69
CA GLU A 70 -6.87 -2.03 2.96
C GLU A 70 -6.58 -1.83 1.47
N LEU A 71 -6.31 -2.89 0.73
CA LEU A 71 -6.23 -2.82 -0.73
C LEU A 71 -7.54 -3.28 -1.33
N ASP A 72 -8.03 -2.56 -2.33
CA ASP A 72 -9.23 -2.99 -3.04
C ASP A 72 -8.89 -4.28 -3.79
N GLY A 73 -9.58 -5.37 -3.48
CA GLY A 73 -9.23 -6.75 -3.86
C GLY A 73 -9.29 -7.07 -5.36
N ARG A 74 -9.38 -6.06 -6.23
CA ARG A 74 -9.23 -6.21 -7.67
C ARG A 74 -7.82 -5.79 -8.07
N ASP A 75 -6.92 -6.76 -8.04
CA ASP A 75 -5.62 -6.67 -8.71
C ASP A 75 -5.85 -6.51 -10.23
N PRO A 76 -5.47 -5.38 -10.84
CA PRO A 76 -5.60 -5.20 -12.29
C PRO A 76 -4.51 -5.96 -13.08
N ALA A 77 -3.42 -6.39 -12.44
CA ALA A 77 -2.25 -7.01 -13.08
C ALA A 77 -2.22 -8.55 -12.96
N ALA A 78 -2.91 -9.15 -12.00
CA ALA A 78 -3.04 -10.60 -11.90
C ALA A 78 -4.33 -10.96 -11.17
N GLY A 79 -5.31 -11.61 -11.81
CA GLY A 79 -6.60 -11.97 -11.20
C GLY A 79 -6.54 -12.94 -10.01
N LYS A 80 -5.87 -12.57 -8.91
CA LYS A 80 -5.71 -13.32 -7.66
C LYS A 80 -6.02 -12.41 -6.49
N SER A 81 -6.81 -12.94 -5.56
CA SER A 81 -7.28 -12.24 -4.37
C SER A 81 -6.13 -11.79 -3.45
N TRP A 82 -6.35 -10.68 -2.73
CA TRP A 82 -5.46 -10.10 -1.71
C TRP A 82 -4.86 -11.14 -0.75
N GLU A 83 -5.66 -12.09 -0.24
CA GLU A 83 -5.15 -13.17 0.63
C GLU A 83 -4.05 -14.00 -0.02
N ALA A 84 -4.15 -14.28 -1.33
CA ALA A 84 -3.15 -15.04 -2.06
C ALA A 84 -1.87 -14.23 -2.30
N TRP A 85 -1.99 -12.92 -2.50
CA TRP A 85 -0.85 -12.02 -2.64
C TRP A 85 -0.13 -11.82 -1.30
N VAL A 86 -0.88 -11.55 -0.22
CA VAL A 86 -0.34 -11.43 1.14
C VAL A 86 0.36 -12.73 1.52
N ARG A 87 -0.29 -13.89 1.37
CA ARG A 87 0.37 -15.17 1.66
C ARG A 87 1.69 -15.32 0.90
N LYS A 88 1.73 -15.01 -0.40
CA LYS A 88 2.97 -15.06 -1.19
C LYS A 88 4.04 -14.05 -0.75
N TYR A 89 3.65 -12.84 -0.35
CA TYR A 89 4.58 -11.83 0.16
C TYR A 89 5.22 -12.31 1.47
N TRP A 90 4.41 -12.83 2.39
CA TRP A 90 4.88 -13.38 3.66
C TRP A 90 5.72 -14.66 3.46
N GLU A 91 5.35 -15.53 2.52
CA GLU A 91 6.15 -16.70 2.12
C GLU A 91 7.51 -16.28 1.54
N LYS A 92 7.54 -15.30 0.63
CA LYS A 92 8.79 -14.79 0.02
C LYS A 92 9.67 -14.03 1.00
N LYS A 93 9.08 -13.25 1.91
CA LYS A 93 9.80 -12.53 2.97
C LYS A 93 10.36 -13.49 4.02
N ALA A 94 9.61 -14.52 4.42
CA ALA A 94 10.10 -15.57 5.31
C ALA A 94 11.23 -16.41 4.68
N ALA A 95 11.25 -16.51 3.34
CA ALA A 95 12.33 -17.13 2.58
C ALA A 95 13.59 -16.24 2.42
N GLY A 96 13.56 -14.97 2.85
CA GLY A 96 14.72 -14.07 2.85
C GLY A 96 15.06 -13.43 1.50
N GLU A 97 14.14 -13.42 0.53
CA GLU A 97 14.37 -12.79 -0.78
C GLU A 97 14.23 -11.27 -0.71
N THR A 98 15.34 -10.54 -0.92
CA THR A 98 15.43 -9.07 -0.87
C THR A 98 15.24 -8.37 -2.22
N ASN A 99 14.76 -9.06 -3.25
CA ASN A 99 14.67 -8.50 -4.61
C ASN A 99 13.37 -8.88 -5.32
N ILE A 100 12.24 -8.31 -4.87
CA ILE A 100 10.94 -8.47 -5.53
C ILE A 100 10.69 -7.26 -6.44
N ALA A 101 11.52 -7.10 -7.46
CA ALA A 101 11.20 -6.24 -8.60
C ALA A 101 10.43 -7.11 -9.62
N LEU A 102 9.11 -6.92 -9.72
CA LEU A 102 8.35 -7.44 -10.85
C LEU A 102 8.66 -6.56 -12.07
N HIS A 103 9.54 -7.04 -12.94
CA HIS A 103 9.67 -6.49 -14.28
C HIS A 103 8.37 -6.81 -15.05
N PRO A 104 7.63 -5.82 -15.56
CA PRO A 104 6.52 -6.08 -16.46
C PRO A 104 7.08 -6.75 -17.71
N GLU A 105 6.59 -7.96 -18.01
CA GLU A 105 6.89 -8.64 -19.26
C GLU A 105 6.35 -7.78 -20.41
N ALA A 106 7.19 -7.53 -21.41
CA ALA A 106 6.79 -6.80 -22.60
C ALA A 106 5.74 -7.61 -23.36
N LEU A 107 4.59 -7.00 -23.63
CA LEU A 107 3.56 -7.52 -24.51
C LEU A 107 4.14 -7.73 -25.92
N ASP A 108 4.01 -8.93 -26.46
CA ASP A 108 3.89 -9.21 -27.90
C ASP A 108 2.52 -9.88 -28.14
#